data_AF-A0A2S5M0X3-F1
#
_entry.id   AF-A0A2S5M0X3-F1
#
_cell.length_a   1.000
_cell.length_b   1.000
_cell.length_c   1.000
_cell.angle_alpha   90.00
_cell.angle_beta   90.00
_cell.angle_gamma   90.00
#
_symmetry.space_group_name_H-M   'P 1'
#
loop_
_entity.id
_entity.type
_entity.pdbx_description
1 polymer ?
#
loop_
_entity_poly.entity_id
_entity_poly.type
_entity_poly.pdbx_seq_one_letter_code
_entity_poly.pdbx_strand_id
1 'polypeptide(L)'
;MKIIFALLAVITISSCATHSAPRSLVNDFHHANFAKVESGQMKWSDYYLGIYENIKSQPSPTSGSQMLVVNGMIDSALEYETGKIDKDAFMSKRRSANAELTQIDADYQTKLVEIQASRPTPEPYAYRPYIRDTRPALETFKAPRQTNCSTYSNQTSCTTY
;
A
#
# COMPACT_ATOMS: atom_id res chain seq x y z
N MET A 1 52.06 4.05 -9.17
CA MET A 1 51.03 4.12 -8.11
C MET A 1 49.91 5.11 -8.45
N LYS A 2 49.20 4.94 -9.58
CA LYS A 2 48.08 5.82 -9.99
C LYS A 2 46.81 5.06 -10.44
N ILE A 3 46.89 3.73 -10.54
CA ILE A 3 45.81 2.88 -11.08
C ILE A 3 44.89 2.37 -9.96
N ILE A 4 45.36 2.32 -8.71
CA ILE A 4 44.59 1.78 -7.57
C ILE A 4 43.51 2.78 -7.09
N PHE A 5 43.74 4.08 -7.22
CA PHE A 5 42.78 5.11 -6.81
C PHE A 5 41.56 5.23 -7.75
N ALA A 6 41.67 4.76 -9.00
CA ALA A 6 40.56 4.81 -9.95
C ALA A 6 39.54 3.69 -9.71
N LEU A 7 39.93 2.58 -9.09
CA LEU A 7 39.07 1.43 -8.85
C LEU A 7 38.18 1.60 -7.61
N LEU A 8 38.60 2.43 -6.64
CA LEU A 8 37.79 2.73 -5.44
C LEU A 8 36.67 3.75 -5.71
N ALA A 9 36.82 4.61 -6.72
CA ALA A 9 35.83 5.63 -7.05
C ALA A 9 34.60 5.08 -7.81
N VAL A 10 34.72 3.90 -8.43
CA VAL A 10 33.61 3.27 -9.18
C VAL A 10 32.65 2.51 -8.26
N ILE A 11 33.10 2.05 -7.09
CA ILE A 11 32.27 1.25 -6.17
C ILE A 11 31.36 2.15 -5.30
N THR A 12 31.69 3.44 -5.14
CA THR A 12 30.90 4.36 -4.29
C THR A 12 29.70 5.01 -4.98
N ILE A 13 29.50 4.84 -6.29
CA ILE A 13 28.38 5.45 -7.03
C ILE A 13 27.15 4.52 -7.09
N SER A 14 27.29 3.25 -6.68
CA SER A 14 26.28 2.21 -6.91
C SER A 14 25.30 1.96 -5.76
N SER A 15 25.27 2.78 -4.69
CA SER A 15 24.38 2.54 -3.55
C SER A 15 23.81 3.77 -2.88
N CYS A 16 23.51 4.81 -3.66
CA CYS A 16 22.52 5.83 -3.25
C CYS A 16 21.18 5.59 -3.94
N ALA A 17 20.77 4.34 -4.12
CA ALA A 17 19.36 4.00 -4.29
C ALA A 17 18.72 4.04 -2.89
N THR A 18 18.60 5.25 -2.34
CA THR A 18 17.74 5.53 -1.20
C THR A 18 16.40 4.89 -1.52
N HIS A 19 16.04 3.84 -0.78
CA HIS A 19 14.68 3.32 -0.74
C HIS A 19 13.81 4.47 -0.24
N SER A 20 13.34 5.32 -1.16
CA SER A 20 12.26 6.24 -0.89
C SER A 20 11.07 5.35 -0.57
N ALA A 21 10.78 5.21 0.72
CA ALA A 21 9.53 4.66 1.19
C ALA A 21 8.40 5.31 0.35
N PRO A 22 7.38 4.54 -0.07
CA PRO A 22 6.29 5.09 -0.87
C PRO A 22 5.75 6.34 -0.19
N ARG A 23 5.91 7.51 -0.84
CA ARG A 23 5.44 8.77 -0.30
C ARG A 23 3.92 8.70 -0.22
N SER A 24 3.37 8.97 0.96
CA SER A 24 1.93 9.09 1.17
C SER A 24 1.41 10.29 0.37
N LEU A 25 0.39 10.10 -0.47
CA LEU A 25 -0.22 11.19 -1.24
C LEU A 25 -0.80 12.27 -0.31
N VAL A 26 -1.23 11.87 0.89
CA VAL A 26 -1.68 12.80 1.94
C VAL A 26 -0.54 13.73 2.36
N ASN A 27 0.67 13.18 2.55
CA ASN A 27 1.83 13.97 2.97
C ASN A 27 2.30 14.90 1.84
N ASP A 28 2.30 14.42 0.60
CA ASP A 28 2.64 15.25 -0.56
C ASP A 28 1.63 16.40 -0.75
N PHE A 29 0.33 16.12 -0.61
CA PHE A 29 -0.71 17.14 -0.66
C PHE A 29 -0.58 18.15 0.48
N HIS A 30 -0.32 17.69 1.71
CA HIS A 30 -0.09 18.54 2.88
C HIS A 30 1.05 19.51 2.62
N HIS A 31 2.24 19.02 2.25
CA HIS A 31 3.40 19.87 1.99
C HIS A 31 3.18 20.87 0.86
N ALA A 32 2.42 20.50 -0.17
CA ALA A 32 2.14 21.38 -1.30
C ALA A 32 1.12 22.50 -1.01
N ASN A 33 0.25 22.33 0.01
CA ASN A 33 -0.91 23.22 0.20
C ASN A 33 -1.02 23.82 1.59
N PHE A 34 -0.32 23.30 2.61
CA PHE A 34 -0.42 23.82 3.98
C PHE A 34 -0.06 25.31 4.08
N ALA A 35 1.03 25.73 3.44
CA ALA A 35 1.43 27.14 3.43
C ALA A 35 0.37 28.06 2.78
N LYS A 36 -0.32 27.56 1.73
CA LYS A 36 -1.36 28.31 1.02
C LYS A 36 -2.60 28.52 1.89
N VAL A 37 -3.00 27.49 2.64
CA VAL A 37 -4.15 27.59 3.54
C VAL A 37 -3.83 28.46 4.76
N GLU A 38 -2.62 28.38 5.31
CA GLU A 38 -2.21 29.27 6.41
C GLU A 38 -2.09 30.73 5.99
N SER A 39 -1.68 31.00 4.74
CA SER A 39 -1.63 32.36 4.19
C SER A 39 -2.98 32.87 3.68
N GLY A 40 -4.05 32.08 3.74
CA GLY A 40 -5.39 32.44 3.25
C GLY A 40 -5.55 32.42 1.72
N GLN A 41 -4.58 31.86 0.98
CA GLN A 41 -4.69 31.64 -0.47
C GLN A 41 -5.58 30.45 -0.83
N MET A 42 -5.91 29.62 0.16
CA MET A 42 -6.79 28.46 0.06
C MET A 42 -7.69 28.44 1.30
N LYS A 43 -8.93 27.99 1.13
CA LYS A 43 -9.85 27.76 2.25
C LYS A 43 -9.45 26.54 3.07
N TRP A 44 -9.71 26.56 4.37
CA TRP A 44 -9.47 25.39 5.23
C TRP A 44 -10.36 24.22 4.84
N SER A 45 -11.61 24.49 4.45
CA SER A 45 -12.55 23.46 3.98
C SER A 45 -12.02 22.74 2.73
N ASP A 46 -11.55 23.49 1.74
CA ASP A 46 -10.93 22.95 0.52
C ASP A 46 -9.66 22.14 0.82
N TYR A 47 -8.84 22.63 1.75
CA TYR A 47 -7.63 21.92 2.19
C TYR A 47 -7.97 20.55 2.81
N TYR A 48 -8.92 20.48 3.75
CA TYR A 48 -9.30 19.21 4.37
C TYR A 48 -10.05 18.28 3.41
N LEU A 49 -10.84 18.82 2.48
CA LEU A 49 -11.43 18.03 1.40
C LEU A 49 -10.36 17.37 0.53
N GLY A 50 -9.29 18.10 0.20
CA GLY A 50 -8.15 17.53 -0.51
C GLY A 50 -7.46 16.42 0.27
N ILE A 51 -7.28 16.58 1.59
CA ILE A 51 -6.75 15.51 2.46
C ILE A 51 -7.67 14.29 2.43
N TYR A 52 -8.99 14.48 2.54
CA TYR A 52 -9.98 13.41 2.51
C TYR A 52 -9.92 12.59 1.22
N GLU A 53 -9.91 13.24 0.06
CA GLU A 53 -9.83 12.54 -1.22
C GLU A 53 -8.49 11.79 -1.40
N ASN A 54 -7.38 12.30 -0.86
CA ASN A 54 -6.11 11.58 -0.86
C ASN A 54 -6.16 10.32 0.02
N ILE A 55 -6.73 10.39 1.23
CA ILE A 55 -6.92 9.20 2.10
C ILE A 55 -7.79 8.15 1.40
N LYS A 56 -8.88 8.60 0.77
CA LYS A 56 -9.82 7.74 0.04
C LYS A 56 -9.17 7.06 -1.16
N SER A 57 -8.23 7.73 -1.84
CA SER A 57 -7.50 7.16 -2.99
C SER A 57 -6.44 6.13 -2.60
N GLN A 58 -5.99 6.13 -1.33
CA GLN A 58 -4.99 5.21 -0.78
C GLN A 58 -5.53 4.53 0.47
N PRO A 59 -6.53 3.65 0.34
CA PRO A 59 -7.15 3.01 1.49
C PRO A 59 -6.14 2.15 2.24
N SER A 60 -6.09 2.36 3.54
CA SER A 60 -5.34 1.61 4.54
C SER A 60 -6.33 1.05 5.57
N PRO A 61 -5.92 0.08 6.40
CA PRO A 61 -6.77 -0.45 7.48
C PRO A 61 -7.31 0.62 8.44
N THR A 62 -6.69 1.79 8.52
CA THR A 62 -7.12 2.91 9.37
C THR A 62 -7.80 4.06 8.62
N SER A 63 -7.93 3.97 7.29
CA SER A 63 -8.50 5.06 6.48
C SER A 63 -9.90 5.46 6.92
N GLY A 64 -10.74 4.52 7.39
CA GLY A 64 -12.07 4.83 7.92
C GLY A 64 -12.02 5.79 9.12
N SER A 65 -11.15 5.51 10.09
CA SER A 65 -10.95 6.37 11.26
C SER A 65 -10.36 7.72 10.87
N GLN A 66 -9.35 7.73 9.99
CA GLN A 66 -8.74 8.98 9.51
C GLN A 66 -9.77 9.86 8.79
N MET A 67 -10.61 9.27 7.94
CA MET A 67 -11.67 9.98 7.20
C MET A 67 -12.71 10.60 8.13
N LEU A 68 -13.07 9.94 9.25
CA LEU A 68 -13.99 10.50 10.24
C LEU A 68 -13.43 11.77 10.90
N VAL A 69 -12.16 11.74 11.31
CA VAL A 69 -11.49 12.91 11.89
C VAL A 69 -11.40 14.05 10.87
N VAL A 70 -11.02 13.74 9.63
CA VAL A 70 -10.91 14.74 8.57
C VAL A 70 -12.27 15.33 8.21
N ASN A 71 -13.34 14.55 8.17
CA ASN A 71 -14.70 15.06 7.97
C ASN A 71 -15.09 16.05 9.08
N GLY A 72 -14.81 15.75 10.35
CA GLY A 72 -15.04 16.69 11.44
C GLY A 72 -14.23 18.00 11.30
N MET A 73 -13.06 17.93 10.67
CA MET A 73 -12.26 19.11 10.34
C MET A 73 -12.80 19.91 9.15
N ILE A 74 -13.45 19.27 8.17
CA ILE A 74 -14.18 19.97 7.10
C ILE A 74 -15.32 20.79 7.72
N ASP A 75 -16.13 20.19 8.60
CA ASP A 75 -17.23 20.88 9.27
C ASP A 75 -16.71 22.06 10.11
N SER A 76 -15.66 21.83 10.88
CA SER A 76 -15.03 22.87 11.71
C SER A 76 -14.43 24.00 10.87
N ALA A 77 -13.88 23.69 9.69
CA ALA A 77 -13.38 24.69 8.77
C ALA A 77 -14.52 25.53 8.18
N LEU A 78 -15.66 24.92 7.84
CA LEU A 78 -16.84 25.64 7.39
C LEU A 78 -17.42 26.54 8.50
N GLU A 79 -17.45 26.08 9.75
CA GLU A 79 -17.82 26.92 10.90
C GLU A 79 -16.91 28.15 11.03
N TYR A 80 -15.60 27.96 10.87
CA TYR A 80 -14.62 29.05 10.93
C TYR A 80 -14.80 30.04 9.77
N GLU A 81 -14.92 29.54 8.55
CA GLU A 81 -15.06 30.35 7.34
C GLU A 81 -16.38 31.14 7.29
N THR A 82 -17.43 30.61 7.91
CA THR A 82 -18.72 31.30 8.06
C THR A 82 -18.78 32.21 9.29
N GLY A 83 -17.71 32.27 10.09
CA GLY A 83 -17.61 33.12 11.28
C GLY A 83 -18.41 32.61 12.50
N LYS A 84 -18.85 31.34 12.49
CA LYS A 84 -19.52 30.72 13.65
C LYS A 84 -18.58 30.43 14.80
N ILE A 85 -17.32 30.12 14.49
CA ILE A 85 -16.24 29.97 15.48
C ILE A 85 -15.10 30.91 15.12
N ASP A 86 -14.39 31.38 16.14
CA ASP A 86 -13.20 32.20 15.94
C ASP A 86 -11.97 31.34 15.57
N LYS A 87 -10.87 32.03 15.27
CA LYS A 87 -9.60 31.41 14.89
C LYS A 87 -9.04 30.52 16.02
N ASP A 88 -9.17 30.93 17.27
CA ASP A 88 -8.58 30.21 18.40
C ASP A 88 -9.32 28.90 18.68
N ALA A 89 -10.65 28.93 18.61
CA ALA A 89 -11.50 27.75 18.66
C ALA A 89 -11.18 26.79 17.51
N PHE A 90 -11.07 27.29 16.28
CA PHE A 90 -10.70 26.46 15.13
C PHE A 90 -9.31 25.83 15.28
N MET A 91 -8.31 26.62 15.69
CA MET A 91 -6.95 26.11 15.92
C MET A 91 -6.89 25.09 17.06
N SER A 92 -7.75 25.24 18.07
CA SER A 92 -7.90 24.25 19.13
C SER A 92 -8.44 22.92 18.59
N LYS A 93 -9.51 22.96 17.79
CA LYS A 93 -10.06 21.77 17.12
C LYS A 93 -9.00 21.09 16.23
N ARG A 94 -8.23 21.88 15.46
CA ARG A 94 -7.11 21.37 14.63
C ARG A 94 -6.06 20.62 15.45
N ARG A 95 -5.65 21.15 16.60
CA ARG A 95 -4.68 20.48 17.48
C ARG A 95 -5.20 19.14 18.00
N SER A 96 -6.46 19.10 18.43
CA SER A 96 -7.10 17.86 18.88
C SER A 96 -7.19 16.82 17.77
N ALA A 97 -7.60 17.21 16.57
CA ALA A 97 -7.67 16.33 15.41
C ALA A 97 -6.29 15.78 15.02
N ASN A 98 -5.24 16.61 15.06
CA ASN A 98 -3.87 16.17 14.81
C ASN A 98 -3.38 15.14 15.85
N ALA A 99 -3.75 15.33 17.12
CA ALA A 99 -3.42 14.36 18.18
C ALA A 99 -4.14 13.02 17.93
N GLU A 100 -5.42 13.06 17.54
CA GLU A 100 -6.18 11.85 17.21
C GLU A 100 -5.62 11.12 15.98
N LEU A 101 -5.28 11.85 14.91
CA LEU A 101 -4.62 11.26 13.73
C LEU A 101 -3.27 10.63 14.07
N THR A 102 -2.50 11.24 14.98
CA THR A 102 -1.24 10.68 15.46
C THR A 102 -1.48 9.37 16.21
N GLN A 103 -2.52 9.31 17.05
CA GLN A 103 -2.88 8.07 17.75
C GLN A 103 -3.33 6.98 16.78
N ILE A 104 -4.15 7.32 15.77
CA ILE A 104 -4.59 6.37 14.74
C ILE A 104 -3.39 5.77 13.99
N ASP A 105 -2.38 6.59 13.66
CA ASP A 105 -1.15 6.11 13.02
C ASP A 105 -0.34 5.21 13.95
N ALA A 106 -0.21 5.56 15.23
CA ALA A 106 0.47 4.71 16.23
C ALA A 106 -0.23 3.34 16.40
N ASP A 107 -1.56 3.33 16.43
CA ASP A 107 -2.37 2.11 16.49
C ASP A 107 -2.19 1.25 15.22
N TYR A 108 -2.06 1.90 14.06
CA TYR A 108 -1.76 1.21 12.80
C TYR A 108 -0.39 0.52 12.83
N GLN A 109 0.66 1.22 13.28
CA GLN A 109 2.00 0.64 13.40
C GLN A 109 2.01 -0.55 14.36
N THR A 110 1.27 -0.45 15.48
CA THR A 110 1.14 -1.56 16.45
C THR A 110 0.49 -2.79 15.80
N LYS A 111 -0.60 -2.60 15.05
CA LYS A 111 -1.27 -3.69 14.32
C LYS A 111 -0.38 -4.32 13.25
N LEU A 112 0.45 -3.53 12.57
CA LEU A 112 1.39 -4.06 11.58
C LEU A 112 2.42 -5.01 12.21
N VAL A 113 2.93 -4.67 13.40
CA VAL A 113 3.85 -5.53 14.15
C VAL A 113 3.17 -6.82 14.58
N GLU A 114 1.92 -6.76 15.04
CA GLU A 114 1.14 -7.96 15.40
C GLU A 114 0.86 -8.87 14.19
N ILE A 115 0.54 -8.28 13.03
CA ILE A 115 0.36 -9.03 11.78
C ILE A 115 1.69 -9.67 11.33
N GLN A 116 2.83 -8.99 11.51
CA GLN A 116 4.14 -9.57 11.19
C GLN A 116 4.53 -10.69 12.16
N ALA A 117 4.24 -10.54 13.45
CA ALA A 117 4.53 -11.56 14.47
C ALA A 117 3.65 -12.82 14.33
N SER A 118 2.45 -12.69 13.78
CA SER A 118 1.53 -13.81 13.50
C SER A 118 1.75 -14.47 12.13
N ARG A 119 2.67 -13.96 11.30
CA ARG A 119 3.06 -14.68 10.08
C ARG A 119 3.78 -15.97 10.49
N PRO A 120 3.33 -17.15 10.02
CA PRO A 120 4.09 -18.37 10.22
C PRO A 120 5.49 -18.13 9.64
N THR A 121 6.53 -18.38 10.45
CA THR A 121 7.89 -18.51 9.95
C THR A 121 7.83 -19.41 8.72
N PRO A 122 8.38 -19.01 7.56
CA PRO A 122 8.48 -19.93 6.44
C PRO A 122 9.15 -21.18 6.99
N GLU A 123 8.43 -22.31 6.99
CA GLU A 123 9.01 -23.56 7.44
C GLU A 123 10.35 -23.68 6.72
N PRO A 124 11.47 -23.93 7.45
CA PRO A 124 12.73 -24.20 6.79
C PRO A 124 12.42 -25.33 5.83
N TYR A 125 12.47 -25.03 4.53
CA TYR A 125 12.23 -25.91 3.41
C TYR A 125 12.75 -27.28 3.82
N ALA A 126 11.85 -28.16 4.23
CA ALA A 126 12.24 -29.48 4.68
C ALA A 126 12.95 -30.08 3.47
N TYR A 127 14.26 -30.22 3.58
CA TYR A 127 15.08 -30.83 2.55
C TYR A 127 14.59 -32.26 2.49
N ARG A 128 13.59 -32.54 1.64
CA ARG A 128 13.21 -33.89 1.28
C ARG A 128 14.40 -34.39 0.48
N PRO A 129 15.23 -35.32 1.00
CA PRO A 129 16.14 -36.01 0.12
C PRO A 129 15.27 -36.66 -0.94
N TYR A 130 15.46 -36.26 -2.20
CA TYR A 130 15.01 -37.06 -3.32
C TYR A 130 15.68 -38.42 -3.14
N ILE A 131 14.97 -39.39 -2.58
CA ILE A 131 15.35 -40.79 -2.73
C ILE A 131 15.20 -41.04 -4.22
N ARG A 132 16.33 -40.99 -4.91
CA ARG A 132 16.45 -41.39 -6.29
C ARG A 132 16.33 -42.91 -6.29
N ASP A 133 15.10 -43.40 -6.18
CA ASP A 133 14.79 -44.80 -6.40
C ASP A 133 15.02 -45.07 -7.90
N THR A 134 16.26 -45.40 -8.23
CA THR A 134 16.61 -45.98 -9.51
C THR A 134 16.06 -47.41 -9.53
N ARG A 135 14.79 -47.56 -9.92
CA ARG A 135 14.30 -48.79 -10.55
C ARG A 135 13.75 -48.44 -11.93
N PRO A 136 14.20 -49.10 -13.00
CA PRO A 136 13.62 -48.93 -14.32
C PRO A 136 12.31 -49.71 -14.37
N ALA A 137 11.18 -49.04 -14.17
CA ALA A 137 9.91 -49.55 -14.66
C ALA A 137 9.74 -49.05 -16.09
N LEU A 138 10.20 -49.88 -17.03
CA LEU A 138 9.73 -49.88 -18.42
C LEU A 138 8.25 -50.27 -18.40
N GLU A 139 7.38 -49.32 -18.08
CA GLU A 139 5.97 -49.41 -18.45
C GLU A 139 5.76 -48.43 -19.60
N THR A 140 5.57 -49.02 -20.78
CA THR A 140 5.15 -48.39 -22.01
C THR A 140 4.07 -47.34 -21.76
N PHE A 141 4.46 -46.07 -21.83
CA PHE A 141 3.54 -44.94 -21.90
C PHE A 141 2.79 -45.03 -23.24
N LYS A 142 1.64 -45.72 -23.26
CA LYS A 142 0.68 -45.53 -24.34
C LYS A 142 0.08 -44.14 -24.16
N ALA A 143 0.40 -43.23 -25.08
CA ALA A 143 -0.20 -41.92 -25.12
C ALA A 143 -1.74 -42.05 -25.09
N PRO A 144 -2.45 -41.21 -24.31
CA PRO A 144 -3.91 -41.22 -24.33
C PRO A 144 -4.39 -40.84 -25.73
N ARG A 145 -5.22 -41.69 -26.34
CA ARG A 145 -5.93 -41.34 -27.59
C ARG A 145 -6.79 -40.11 -27.33
N GLN A 146 -6.59 -39.08 -28.13
CA GLN A 146 -7.40 -37.88 -28.07
C GLN A 146 -8.73 -38.16 -28.75
N THR A 147 -9.81 -38.14 -27.96
CA THR A 147 -11.17 -38.16 -28.49
C THR A 147 -11.65 -36.72 -28.56
N ASN A 148 -11.78 -36.20 -29.79
CA ASN A 148 -12.39 -34.90 -30.02
C ASN A 148 -13.88 -35.11 -30.27
N CYS A 149 -14.71 -34.53 -29.41
CA CYS A 149 -16.16 -34.48 -29.58
C CYS A 149 -16.55 -33.07 -29.99
N SER A 150 -17.32 -32.96 -31.06
CA SER A 150 -17.88 -31.68 -31.52
C SER A 150 -19.40 -31.76 -31.41
N THR A 151 -20.01 -30.74 -30.81
CA THR A 151 -21.47 -30.66 -30.65
C THR A 151 -21.97 -29.54 -31.55
N TYR A 152 -22.84 -29.88 -32.51
CA TYR A 152 -23.57 -28.89 -33.31
C TYR A 152 -25.05 -29.29 -33.35
N SER A 153 -25.92 -28.36 -32.96
CA SER A 153 -27.39 -28.48 -32.98
C SER A 153 -27.94 -29.84 -32.51
N ASN A 154 -27.80 -30.13 -31.21
CA ASN A 154 -28.39 -31.27 -30.50
C ASN A 154 -28.00 -32.70 -30.96
N GLN A 155 -26.93 -32.85 -31.74
CA GLN A 155 -26.28 -34.15 -31.92
C GLN A 155 -24.79 -34.04 -31.60
N THR A 156 -24.28 -34.98 -30.79
CA THR A 156 -22.85 -35.07 -30.45
C THR A 156 -22.26 -36.25 -31.19
N SER A 157 -21.23 -36.00 -31.99
CA SER A 157 -20.44 -37.05 -32.63
C SER A 157 -19.00 -36.97 -32.13
N CYS A 158 -18.44 -38.13 -31.80
CA CYS A 158 -17.08 -38.26 -31.28
C CYS A 158 -16.30 -39.21 -32.20
N THR A 159 -15.10 -38.78 -32.60
CA THR A 159 -14.20 -39.63 -33.39
C THR A 159 -12.89 -39.78 -32.62
N THR A 160 -12.40 -41.02 -32.55
CA THR A 160 -11.21 -41.41 -31.80
C THR A 160 -10.08 -41.74 -32.79
N TYR A 161 -8.90 -41.14 -32.61
CA TYR A 161 -7.70 -41.42 -33.40
C TYR A 161 -6.73 -42.31 -32.61
#